data_AF-E1IIJ4-F1
#
_entry.id   AF-E1IIJ4-F1
#
_cell.length_a   1.000
_cell.length_b   1.000
_cell.length_c   1.000
_cell.angle_alpha   90.00
_cell.angle_beta   90.00
_cell.angle_gamma   90.00
#
_symmetry.space_group_name_H-M   'P 1'
#
loop_
_entity.id
_entity.type
_entity.pdbx_description
1 polymer ?
#
loop_
_entity_poly.entity_id
_entity_poly.type
_entity_poly.pdbx_seq_one_letter_code
_entity_poly.pdbx_strand_id
1 'polypeptide(L)'
;MQNLSFNRWIIIIIVVLVILANGRTLPWPVTMLTLALSGGALLVLAWRAAGWGRIGGGGGRVTYWRGQRIELPGRAQPRMVGRDVWAAVTYALIGLALIAAAVSVVLTRSGI
;
A
#
# COMPACT_ATOMS: atom_id res chain seq x y z
N MET A 1 19.47 -12.48 -7.58
CA MET A 1 18.79 -11.16 -7.67
C MET A 1 17.76 -11.01 -6.53
N GLN A 2 18.21 -10.84 -5.28
CA GLN A 2 17.35 -10.81 -4.08
C GLN A 2 17.47 -9.52 -3.23
N ASN A 3 18.16 -8.48 -3.72
CA ASN A 3 18.47 -7.28 -2.92
C ASN A 3 17.47 -6.11 -3.04
N LEU A 4 16.40 -6.24 -3.84
CA LEU A 4 15.45 -5.14 -4.03
C LEU A 4 14.45 -4.97 -2.88
N SER A 5 14.11 -6.05 -2.15
CA SER A 5 13.17 -5.96 -1.02
C SER A 5 13.79 -5.26 0.18
N PHE A 6 15.04 -5.59 0.52
CA PHE A 6 15.77 -5.01 1.66
C PHE A 6 16.04 -3.51 1.47
N ASN A 7 16.50 -3.12 0.27
CA ASN A 7 16.76 -1.72 -0.05
C ASN A 7 15.50 -0.85 0.02
N ARG A 8 14.32 -1.39 -0.32
CA ARG A 8 13.06 -0.65 -0.24
C ARG A 8 12.67 -0.31 1.20
N TRP A 9 12.89 -1.22 2.14
CA TRP A 9 12.62 -0.98 3.56
C TRP A 9 13.60 0.01 4.18
N ILE A 10 14.87 -0.05 3.79
CA ILE A 10 15.88 0.92 4.20
C ILE A 10 15.51 2.33 3.74
N ILE A 11 15.07 2.50 2.49
CA ILE A 11 14.65 3.82 1.98
C ILE A 11 13.48 4.37 2.80
N ILE A 12 12.48 3.55 3.14
CA ILE A 12 11.34 3.98 3.96
C ILE A 12 11.80 4.38 5.37
N ILE A 13 12.65 3.58 6.01
CA ILE A 13 13.18 3.88 7.35
C ILE A 13 14.02 5.17 7.33
N ILE A 14 14.88 5.35 6.32
CA ILE A 14 15.70 6.55 6.19
C ILE A 14 14.83 7.78 5.96
N VAL A 15 13.82 7.71 5.09
CA VAL A 15 12.90 8.84 4.85
C VAL A 15 12.14 9.20 6.15
N VAL A 16 11.64 8.21 6.88
CA VAL A 16 10.98 8.43 8.19
C VAL A 16 11.95 9.04 9.20
N LEU A 17 13.19 8.55 9.29
CA LEU A 17 14.21 9.08 10.18
C LEU A 17 14.63 10.51 9.80
N VAL A 18 14.74 10.84 8.52
CA VAL A 18 15.06 12.20 8.05
C VAL A 18 13.95 13.17 8.42
N ILE A 19 12.67 12.77 8.32
CA ILE A 19 11.52 13.57 8.75
C ILE A 19 11.51 13.72 10.28
N LEU A 20 11.79 12.66 11.05
CA LEU A 20 11.87 12.70 12.51
C LEU A 20 13.02 13.59 13.00
N ALA A 21 14.20 13.46 12.38
CA ALA A 21 15.40 14.19 12.74
C ALA A 21 15.33 15.67 12.37
N ASN A 22 14.59 16.02 11.32
CA ASN A 22 14.48 17.39 10.81
C ASN A 22 13.08 18.01 10.99
N GLY A 23 12.20 17.42 11.81
CA GLY A 23 10.83 17.90 12.02
C GLY A 23 10.74 19.34 12.56
N ARG A 24 11.82 19.88 13.13
CA ARG A 24 11.93 21.28 13.56
C ARG A 24 12.46 22.24 12.49
N THR A 25 13.19 21.74 11.48
CA THR A 25 13.93 22.56 10.50
C THR A 25 13.35 22.49 9.10
N LEU A 26 12.57 21.45 8.78
CA LEU A 26 11.91 21.33 7.49
C LEU A 26 10.72 22.30 7.37
N PRO A 27 10.59 23.04 6.25
CA PRO A 27 9.40 23.82 5.96
C PRO A 27 8.16 22.93 6.06
N TRP A 28 7.13 23.41 6.78
CA TRP A 28 5.91 22.64 7.02
C TRP A 28 5.25 22.07 5.74
N PRO A 29 5.30 22.74 4.55
CA PRO A 29 4.73 22.16 3.34
C PRO A 29 5.44 20.88 2.93
N VAL A 30 6.77 20.80 3.11
CA VAL A 30 7.57 19.60 2.79
C VAL A 30 7.20 18.45 3.72
N THR A 31 7.05 18.73 5.02
CA THR A 31 6.64 17.71 6.00
C THR A 31 5.23 17.17 5.70
N MET A 32 4.27 18.07 5.43
CA MET A 32 2.90 17.73 5.06
C MET A 32 2.86 16.87 3.79
N LEU A 33 3.59 17.30 2.76
CA LEU A 33 3.58 16.63 1.45
C LEU A 33 4.21 15.24 1.55
N THR A 34 5.27 15.09 2.35
CA THR A 34 5.91 13.79 2.58
C THR A 34 5.00 12.84 3.36
N LEU A 35 4.31 13.33 4.39
CA LEU A 35 3.33 12.55 5.15
C LEU A 35 2.13 12.13 4.28
N ALA A 36 1.60 13.06 3.48
CA ALA A 36 0.48 12.82 2.58
C ALA A 36 0.84 11.81 1.47
N LEU A 37 1.99 11.97 0.83
CA LEU A 37 2.48 11.03 -0.19
C LEU A 37 2.73 9.64 0.40
N SER A 38 3.36 9.56 1.56
CA SER A 38 3.66 8.28 2.23
C SER A 38 2.38 7.58 2.69
N GLY A 39 1.46 8.32 3.32
CA GLY A 39 0.15 7.82 3.73
C GLY A 39 -0.69 7.35 2.54
N GLY A 40 -0.75 8.16 1.48
CA GLY A 40 -1.42 7.80 0.23
C GLY A 40 -0.85 6.54 -0.42
N ALA A 41 0.48 6.42 -0.48
CA ALA A 41 1.13 5.22 -1.01
C ALA A 41 0.79 3.96 -0.20
N LEU A 42 0.71 4.06 1.12
CA LEU A 42 0.28 2.96 1.98
C LEU A 42 -1.19 2.60 1.77
N LEU A 43 -2.08 3.57 1.58
CA LEU A 43 -3.48 3.29 1.23
C LEU A 43 -3.61 2.59 -0.13
N VAL A 44 -2.80 2.97 -1.13
CA VAL A 44 -2.76 2.25 -2.41
C VAL A 44 -2.29 0.80 -2.21
N LEU A 45 -1.29 0.57 -1.35
CA LEU A 45 -0.85 -0.79 -1.02
C LEU A 45 -1.93 -1.57 -0.27
N ALA A 46 -2.65 -0.94 0.65
CA ALA A 46 -3.79 -1.53 1.35
C ALA A 46 -4.90 -1.94 0.36
N TRP A 47 -5.23 -1.06 -0.58
CA TRP A 47 -6.21 -1.32 -1.64
C TRP A 47 -5.81 -2.52 -2.52
N ARG A 48 -4.52 -2.58 -2.90
CA ARG A 48 -3.99 -3.70 -3.70
C ARG A 48 -3.96 -5.00 -2.90
N ALA A 49 -3.58 -4.94 -1.63
CA ALA A 49 -3.55 -6.09 -0.72
C ALA A 49 -4.96 -6.62 -0.41
N ALA A 50 -5.96 -5.73 -0.33
CA ALA A 50 -7.37 -6.08 -0.21
C ALA A 50 -7.93 -6.82 -1.44
N GLY A 51 -7.14 -7.00 -2.50
CA GLY A 51 -7.55 -7.72 -3.71
C GLY A 51 -8.45 -6.89 -4.64
N TRP A 52 -8.83 -5.68 -4.26
CA TRP A 52 -9.62 -4.75 -5.08
C TRP A 52 -8.85 -4.24 -6.31
N GLY A 53 -7.53 -4.42 -6.36
CA GLY A 53 -6.69 -4.14 -7.54
C GLY A 53 -6.44 -5.33 -8.47
N ARG A 54 -6.82 -6.56 -8.09
CA ARG A 54 -6.67 -7.76 -8.94
C ARG A 54 -7.99 -8.11 -9.61
N ILE A 55 -8.40 -7.29 -10.57
CA ILE A 55 -9.41 -7.67 -11.56
C ILE A 55 -8.70 -8.63 -12.53
N GLY A 56 -8.91 -9.95 -12.41
CA GLY A 56 -8.51 -10.90 -13.46
C GLY A 56 -7.48 -11.99 -13.10
N GLY A 57 -7.15 -12.20 -11.82
CA GLY A 57 -6.24 -13.30 -11.40
C GLY A 57 -6.92 -14.66 -11.24
N GLY A 58 -7.98 -14.96 -12.02
CA GLY A 58 -8.68 -16.24 -11.96
C GLY A 58 -7.87 -17.31 -12.68
N GLY A 59 -7.24 -18.22 -11.94
CA GLY A 59 -6.55 -19.37 -12.53
C GLY A 59 -7.51 -20.14 -13.44
N GLY A 60 -7.21 -20.14 -14.74
CA GLY A 60 -8.01 -20.85 -15.73
C GLY A 60 -8.08 -22.33 -15.38
N ARG A 61 -9.29 -22.91 -15.39
CA ARG A 61 -9.46 -24.33 -15.17
C ARG A 61 -9.30 -25.03 -16.51
N VAL A 62 -8.24 -25.82 -16.65
CA VAL A 62 -8.09 -26.71 -17.79
C VAL A 62 -8.88 -27.98 -17.50
N THR A 63 -9.83 -28.30 -18.37
CA THR A 63 -10.56 -29.58 -18.33
C THR A 63 -10.34 -30.30 -19.65
N TYR A 64 -10.15 -31.62 -19.58
CA TYR A 64 -10.01 -32.48 -20.75
C TYR A 64 -11.32 -33.24 -20.97
N TRP A 65 -11.87 -33.15 -22.19
CA TRP A 65 -13.06 -33.90 -22.58
C TRP A 65 -12.87 -34.49 -23.97
N ARG A 66 -13.08 -35.81 -24.11
CA ARG A 66 -12.88 -36.55 -25.37
C ARG A 66 -11.56 -36.23 -26.09
N GLY A 67 -10.46 -36.12 -25.33
CA GLY A 67 -9.14 -35.78 -25.87
C GLY A 67 -8.96 -34.31 -26.27
N GLN A 68 -9.98 -33.47 -26.12
CA GLN A 68 -9.92 -32.04 -26.41
C GLN A 68 -9.62 -31.25 -25.13
N ARG A 69 -8.68 -30.30 -25.23
CA ARG A 69 -8.34 -29.37 -24.15
C ARG A 69 -9.29 -28.20 -24.18
N ILE A 70 -10.12 -28.05 -23.14
CA ILE A 70 -11.03 -26.92 -22.99
C ILE A 70 -10.45 -26.01 -21.90
N GLU A 71 -10.03 -24.82 -22.30
CA GLU A 71 -9.62 -23.76 -21.38
C GLU A 71 -10.86 -22.99 -20.94
N LEU A 72 -11.31 -23.17 -19.70
CA LEU A 72 -12.37 -22.34 -19.16
C LEU A 72 -11.75 -21.05 -18.60
N PRO A 73 -12.23 -19.86 -19.02
CA PRO A 73 -11.79 -18.61 -18.42
C PRO A 73 -12.10 -18.66 -16.92
N GLY A 74 -11.06 -18.51 -16.11
CA GLY A 74 -11.20 -18.50 -14.66
C GLY A 74 -12.03 -17.28 -14.26
N ARG A 75 -13.11 -17.49 -13.48
CA ARG A 75 -13.80 -16.37 -12.84
C ARG A 75 -12.82 -15.65 -11.93
N ALA A 76 -12.75 -14.32 -12.04
CA ALA A 76 -12.02 -13.49 -11.09
C ALA A 76 -12.64 -13.69 -9.70
N GLN A 77 -12.02 -14.56 -8.90
CA GLN A 77 -12.41 -14.74 -7.51
C GLN A 77 -11.51 -13.84 -6.66
N PRO A 78 -12.08 -12.84 -5.95
CA PRO A 78 -11.35 -12.13 -4.92
C PRO A 78 -11.15 -13.08 -3.75
N ARG A 79 -10.11 -13.93 -3.83
CA ARG A 79 -9.75 -14.81 -2.73
C ARG A 79 -8.89 -14.01 -1.78
N MET A 80 -9.52 -13.35 -0.81
CA MET A 80 -8.83 -12.87 0.38
C MET A 80 -8.30 -14.10 1.13
N VAL A 81 -7.01 -14.40 0.97
CA VAL A 81 -6.33 -15.41 1.79
C VAL A 81 -5.95 -14.71 3.09
N GLY A 82 -6.36 -15.21 4.25
CA GLY A 82 -6.39 -14.47 5.53
C GLY A 82 -5.12 -13.69 5.94
N ARG A 83 -3.94 -14.06 5.45
CA ARG A 83 -2.69 -13.32 5.65
C ARG A 83 -2.65 -11.97 4.90
N ASP A 84 -3.29 -11.88 3.74
CA ASP A 84 -3.38 -10.66 2.93
C ASP A 84 -4.31 -9.62 3.56
N VAL A 85 -5.31 -10.07 4.33
CA VAL A 85 -6.23 -9.19 5.07
C VAL A 85 -5.50 -8.43 6.16
N TRP A 86 -4.68 -9.10 6.96
CA TRP A 86 -3.89 -8.46 8.01
C TRP A 86 -2.89 -7.44 7.46
N ALA A 87 -2.26 -7.75 6.33
CA ALA A 87 -1.39 -6.80 5.64
C ALA A 87 -2.17 -5.58 5.16
N ALA A 88 -3.35 -5.78 4.55
CA ALA A 88 -4.21 -4.68 4.10
C ALA A 88 -4.66 -3.78 5.26
N VAL A 89 -5.10 -4.36 6.38
CA VAL A 89 -5.48 -3.62 7.60
C VAL A 89 -4.30 -2.82 8.15
N THR A 90 -3.12 -3.43 8.23
CA THR A 90 -1.91 -2.76 8.74
C THR A 90 -1.55 -1.55 7.87
N TYR A 91 -1.52 -1.72 6.55
CA TYR A 91 -1.26 -0.62 5.63
C TYR A 91 -2.33 0.46 5.68
N ALA A 92 -3.60 0.08 5.85
CA ALA A 92 -4.70 1.04 5.96
C ALA A 92 -4.60 1.90 7.23
N LEU A 93 -4.33 1.27 8.38
CA LEU A 93 -4.20 1.98 9.66
C LEU A 93 -3.01 2.93 9.67
N ILE A 94 -1.84 2.48 9.21
CA ILE A 94 -0.65 3.33 9.15
C ILE A 94 -0.85 4.44 8.11
N GLY A 95 -1.43 4.14 6.96
CA GLY A 95 -1.74 5.13 5.92
C GLY A 95 -2.69 6.23 6.43
N LEU A 96 -3.77 5.84 7.12
CA LEU A 96 -4.71 6.77 7.75
C LEU A 96 -4.04 7.62 8.82
N ALA A 97 -3.20 7.03 9.69
CA ALA A 97 -2.48 7.77 10.71
C ALA A 97 -1.56 8.83 10.11
N LEU A 98 -0.85 8.51 9.01
CA LEU A 98 0.01 9.47 8.31
C LEU A 98 -0.78 10.60 7.65
N ILE A 99 -1.94 10.30 7.06
CA ILE A 99 -2.81 11.34 6.50
C ILE A 99 -3.37 12.23 7.62
N ALA A 100 -3.82 11.65 8.73
CA ALA A 100 -4.27 12.41 9.88
C ALA A 100 -3.16 13.30 10.44
N ALA A 101 -1.92 12.80 10.51
CA ALA A 101 -0.76 13.61 10.89
C ALA A 101 -0.50 14.75 9.90
N ALA A 102 -0.60 14.50 8.58
CA ALA A 102 -0.47 15.55 7.56
C ALA A 102 -1.53 16.65 7.74
N VAL A 103 -2.78 16.25 7.97
CA VAL A 103 -3.90 17.18 8.26
C VAL A 103 -3.64 17.97 9.54
N SER A 104 -3.17 17.30 10.60
CA SER A 104 -2.80 17.95 11.86
C SER A 104 -1.71 19.01 11.67
N VAL A 105 -0.70 18.73 10.84
CA VAL A 105 0.37 19.71 10.51
C VAL A 105 -0.24 20.92 9.80
N VAL A 106 -1.17 20.72 8.86
CA VAL A 106 -1.85 21.83 8.19
C VAL A 106 -2.63 22.66 9.20
N LEU A 107 -3.50 22.04 9.99
CA LEU A 107 -4.36 22.72 10.97
C LEU A 107 -3.54 23.56 11.97
N THR A 108 -2.52 22.93 12.58
CA THR A 108 -1.63 23.58 13.56
C THR A 108 -0.88 24.78 12.96
N ARG A 109 -0.60 24.75 11.66
CA ARG A 109 0.13 25.82 10.96
C ARG A 109 -0.80 26.85 10.33
N SER A 110 -2.04 26.50 10.02
CA SER A 110 -3.09 27.42 9.57
C SER A 110 -3.78 28.16 10.72
N GLY A 111 -3.50 27.80 11.97
CA GLY A 111 -4.04 28.49 13.15
C GLY A 111 -5.50 28.15 13.46
N ILE A 112 -5.96 26.98 13.01
CA ILE A 112 -7.28 26.39 13.31
C ILE A 112 -7.05 25.24 14.29
#